data_AF-A0A3L7J2N0-F1
#
_entry.id   AF-A0A3L7J2N0-F1
#
_cell.length_a   1.000
_cell.length_b   1.000
_cell.length_c   1.000
_cell.angle_alpha   90.00
_cell.angle_beta   90.00
_cell.angle_gamma   90.00
#
_symmetry.space_group_name_H-M   'P 1'
#
loop_
_entity.id
_entity.type
_entity.pdbx_description
1 polymer ?
#
loop_
_entity_poly.entity_id
_entity_poly.type
_entity_poly.pdbx_seq_one_letter_code
_entity_poly.pdbx_strand_id
1 'polypeptide(L)'
;MSDRLDRLLNESRPPDATALPGVADRAREVAAGAASGEGQPFRPRRPRWWNFLVFGTVAVAASAAAIPPLVAWAPWEPDLVVSREFPVTDGGELTNCVVIVRVGQDEHAGGADAGRHLDEARRFLQDGDWSDITVDLDDVEAYLDAMTPQQRALREEAGISNPHLLSMLASNEITSEFEEAGYLKHGVWLESMGTCDEVGE
;
A
#
# COMPACT_ATOMS: atom_id res chain seq x y z
N MET A 1 35.46 -10.06 16.91
CA MET A 1 34.58 -9.65 18.03
C MET A 1 33.08 -9.76 17.69
N SER A 2 32.70 -10.48 16.63
CA SER A 2 31.31 -10.67 16.14
C SER A 2 30.57 -11.82 16.83
N ASP A 3 31.27 -12.83 17.32
CA ASP A 3 30.70 -14.08 17.86
C ASP A 3 29.72 -13.93 19.04
N ARG A 4 29.85 -12.86 19.83
CA ARG A 4 29.01 -12.68 21.03
C ARG A 4 27.65 -12.06 20.71
N LEU A 5 27.58 -11.22 19.68
CA LEU A 5 26.32 -10.58 19.27
C LEU A 5 25.44 -11.59 18.53
N ASP A 6 26.05 -12.39 17.65
CA ASP A 6 25.35 -13.42 16.87
C ASP A 6 24.79 -14.53 17.77
N ARG A 7 25.50 -14.90 18.85
CA ARG A 7 24.99 -15.86 19.85
C ARG A 7 23.78 -15.33 20.61
N LEU A 8 23.78 -14.06 21.00
CA LEU A 8 22.67 -13.43 21.73
C LEU A 8 21.43 -13.25 20.83
N LEU A 9 21.62 -12.95 19.54
CA LEU A 9 20.54 -12.86 18.57
C LEU A 9 19.91 -14.23 18.27
N ASN A 10 20.72 -15.30 18.27
CA ASN A 10 20.21 -16.65 18.04
C ASN A 10 19.52 -17.24 19.29
N GLU A 11 19.95 -16.86 20.49
CA GLU A 11 19.30 -17.26 21.76
C GLU A 11 17.99 -16.50 22.06
N SER A 12 17.78 -15.34 21.46
CA SER A 12 16.59 -14.50 21.68
C SER A 12 15.48 -14.70 20.63
N ARG A 13 15.71 -15.54 19.62
CA ARG A 13 14.71 -15.85 18.59
C ARG A 13 13.71 -16.88 19.15
N PRO A 14 12.42 -16.54 19.35
CA PRO A 14 11.44 -17.50 19.85
C PRO A 14 11.28 -18.66 18.84
N PRO A 15 11.16 -19.90 19.32
CA PRO A 15 11.22 -21.09 18.48
C PRO A 15 10.00 -21.27 17.55
N ASP A 16 8.87 -20.63 17.85
CA ASP A 16 7.69 -20.63 16.99
C ASP A 16 6.82 -19.40 17.28
N ALA A 17 6.63 -18.53 16.28
CA ALA A 17 5.78 -17.34 16.39
C ALA A 17 4.27 -17.68 16.51
N THR A 18 3.91 -18.94 16.26
CA THR A 18 2.54 -19.48 16.35
C THR A 18 2.18 -19.99 17.75
N ALA A 19 3.15 -20.07 18.68
CA ALA A 19 2.94 -20.62 20.02
C ALA A 19 2.48 -19.59 21.06
N LEU A 20 2.26 -18.33 20.69
CA LEU A 20 1.78 -17.29 21.60
C LEU A 20 0.24 -17.40 21.74
N PRO A 21 -0.28 -17.72 22.95
CA PRO A 21 -1.71 -17.86 23.16
C PRO A 21 -2.43 -16.52 22.88
N GLY A 22 -3.44 -16.56 22.01
CA GLY A 22 -4.27 -15.39 21.64
C GLY A 22 -3.90 -14.70 20.33
N VAL A 23 -2.72 -14.94 19.75
CA VAL A 23 -2.32 -14.34 18.45
C VAL A 23 -3.07 -15.00 17.29
N ALA A 24 -3.21 -16.32 17.30
CA ALA A 24 -3.96 -17.06 16.29
C ALA A 24 -5.46 -16.70 16.29
N ASP A 25 -6.02 -16.42 17.47
CA ASP A 25 -7.45 -16.07 17.60
C ASP A 25 -7.70 -14.65 17.10
N ARG A 26 -6.78 -13.71 17.35
CA ARG A 26 -6.86 -12.33 16.85
C ARG A 26 -6.61 -12.23 15.35
N ALA A 27 -5.71 -13.05 14.81
CA ALA A 27 -5.51 -13.18 13.36
C ALA A 27 -6.76 -13.77 12.68
N ARG A 28 -7.43 -14.75 13.30
CA ARG A 28 -8.72 -15.28 12.80
C ARG A 28 -9.85 -14.25 12.91
N GLU A 29 -9.87 -13.45 13.97
CA GLU A 29 -10.88 -12.40 14.17
C GLU A 29 -10.74 -11.29 13.12
N VAL A 30 -9.52 -10.86 12.81
CA VAL A 30 -9.25 -9.88 11.74
C VAL A 30 -9.55 -10.46 10.36
N ALA A 31 -9.17 -11.72 10.10
CA ALA A 31 -9.52 -12.41 8.86
C ALA A 31 -11.03 -12.62 8.71
N ALA A 32 -11.74 -12.91 9.80
CA ALA A 32 -13.19 -13.02 9.81
C ALA A 32 -13.86 -11.67 9.61
N GLY A 33 -13.36 -10.59 10.22
CA GLY A 33 -13.86 -9.23 10.04
C GLY A 33 -13.69 -8.71 8.61
N ALA A 34 -12.54 -9.00 7.98
CA ALA A 34 -12.30 -8.69 6.57
C ALA A 34 -13.22 -9.49 5.63
N ALA A 35 -13.60 -10.72 6.01
CA ALA A 35 -14.53 -11.55 5.24
C ALA A 35 -16.02 -11.20 5.45
N SER A 36 -16.37 -10.48 6.52
CA SER A 36 -17.78 -10.25 6.90
C SER A 36 -18.33 -8.87 6.56
N GLY A 37 -17.52 -7.92 6.09
CA GLY A 37 -18.02 -6.68 5.44
C GLY A 37 -18.97 -5.82 6.30
N GLU A 38 -18.95 -5.97 7.63
CA GLU A 38 -19.84 -5.25 8.54
C GLU A 38 -19.07 -4.16 9.30
N GLY A 39 -19.15 -2.93 8.80
CA GLY A 39 -18.71 -1.75 9.54
C GLY A 39 -18.51 -0.47 8.72
N GLN A 40 -19.59 0.17 8.25
CA GLN A 40 -19.55 1.56 7.77
C GLN A 40 -20.71 2.38 8.37
N PRO A 41 -20.47 3.68 8.63
CA PRO A 41 -21.42 4.67 8.10
C PRO A 41 -20.73 5.80 7.32
N PHE A 42 -21.00 5.80 6.01
CA PHE A 42 -21.37 6.92 5.10
C PHE A 42 -20.62 8.27 5.13
N ARG A 43 -19.99 8.60 3.97
CA ARG A 43 -20.20 9.87 3.25
C ARG A 43 -20.15 9.64 1.72
N PRO A 44 -21.00 10.32 0.92
CA PRO A 44 -21.10 10.05 -0.52
C PRO A 44 -20.29 11.04 -1.35
N ARG A 45 -19.52 10.56 -2.34
CA ARG A 45 -19.14 11.37 -3.51
C ARG A 45 -19.19 10.57 -4.82
N ARG A 46 -20.32 10.81 -5.52
CA ARG A 46 -20.62 10.73 -6.97
C ARG A 46 -20.73 9.35 -7.65
N PRO A 47 -21.77 9.14 -8.47
CA PRO A 47 -21.93 7.92 -9.25
C PRO A 47 -21.13 8.03 -10.55
N ARG A 48 -20.09 7.21 -10.71
CA ARG A 48 -19.53 6.88 -12.02
C ARG A 48 -20.19 5.57 -12.44
N TRP A 49 -21.30 5.71 -13.16
CA TRP A 49 -22.23 4.65 -13.55
C TRP A 49 -21.64 3.66 -14.57
N TRP A 50 -20.71 2.80 -14.16
CA TRP A 50 -20.50 1.46 -14.72
C TRP A 50 -19.42 0.75 -13.88
N ASN A 51 -19.84 0.15 -12.78
CA ASN A 51 -18.93 -0.60 -11.91
C ASN A 51 -18.77 -2.02 -12.44
N PHE A 52 -17.61 -2.31 -13.03
CA PHE A 52 -17.00 -3.61 -12.81
C PHE A 52 -16.75 -3.75 -11.29
N LEU A 53 -17.13 -4.89 -10.71
CA LEU A 53 -16.97 -5.14 -9.28
C LEU A 53 -15.47 -5.32 -8.97
N VAL A 54 -14.81 -4.24 -8.58
CA VAL A 54 -13.43 -4.24 -8.05
C VAL A 54 -13.50 -4.70 -6.60
N PHE A 55 -12.92 -5.85 -6.29
CA PHE A 55 -12.75 -6.33 -4.92
C PHE A 55 -11.35 -5.96 -4.43
N GLY A 56 -11.23 -5.52 -3.17
CA GLY A 56 -9.93 -5.19 -2.59
C GLY A 56 -9.96 -5.26 -1.08
N THR A 57 -8.84 -5.64 -0.48
CA THR A 57 -8.65 -5.70 0.97
C THR A 57 -7.57 -4.71 1.38
N VAL A 58 -7.89 -3.83 2.33
CA VAL A 58 -6.93 -2.92 2.95
C VAL A 58 -6.47 -3.54 4.27
N ALA A 59 -5.16 -3.70 4.45
CA ALA A 59 -4.56 -4.18 5.69
C ALA A 59 -3.61 -3.12 6.25
N VAL A 60 -3.96 -2.57 7.41
CA VAL A 60 -3.06 -1.64 8.13
C VAL A 60 -2.03 -2.46 8.91
N ALA A 61 -0.76 -2.32 8.55
CA ALA A 61 0.34 -3.05 9.19
C ALA A 61 0.73 -2.36 10.50
N ALA A 62 -0.04 -2.57 11.57
CA ALA A 62 0.20 -1.92 12.86
C ALA A 62 1.38 -2.53 13.66
N SER A 63 2.05 -3.58 13.17
CA SER A 63 3.19 -4.20 13.88
C SER A 63 4.03 -5.15 13.02
N ALA A 64 5.36 -5.00 13.09
CA ALA A 64 6.41 -5.80 12.43
C ALA A 64 6.26 -7.33 12.49
N ALA A 65 5.48 -7.86 13.43
CA ALA A 65 5.32 -9.29 13.67
C ALA A 65 4.18 -9.95 12.84
N ALA A 66 3.38 -9.17 12.11
CA ALA A 66 2.21 -9.66 11.37
C ALA A 66 2.18 -9.20 9.92
N ILE A 67 3.35 -8.90 9.34
CA ILE A 67 3.47 -8.53 7.93
C ILE A 67 3.11 -9.76 7.08
N PRO A 68 2.05 -9.73 6.25
CA PRO A 68 1.66 -10.87 5.44
C PRO A 68 2.81 -11.30 4.51
N PRO A 69 2.92 -12.59 4.14
CA PRO A 69 3.89 -13.03 3.13
C PRO A 69 3.73 -12.29 1.79
N LEU A 70 2.61 -11.60 1.56
CA LEU A 70 2.30 -10.76 0.41
C LEU A 70 3.28 -9.59 0.18
N VAL A 71 4.09 -9.20 1.16
CA VAL A 71 5.04 -8.09 1.03
C VAL A 71 6.49 -8.50 1.32
N ALA A 72 6.81 -9.79 1.19
CA ALA A 72 8.18 -10.29 1.36
C ALA A 72 9.19 -9.69 0.35
N TRP A 73 8.70 -9.11 -0.73
CA TRP A 73 9.47 -8.37 -1.73
C TRP A 73 9.83 -6.94 -1.29
N ALA A 74 9.18 -6.42 -0.25
CA ALA A 74 9.40 -5.06 0.23
C ALA A 74 10.80 -4.91 0.85
N PRO A 75 11.58 -3.90 0.47
CA PRO A 75 12.90 -3.65 1.06
C PRO A 75 12.79 -3.00 2.46
N TRP A 76 11.59 -2.68 2.91
CA TRP A 76 11.31 -1.99 4.16
C TRP A 76 9.95 -2.39 4.74
N GLU A 77 9.77 -2.13 6.03
CA GLU A 77 8.50 -2.34 6.73
C GLU A 77 7.47 -1.26 6.37
N PRO A 78 6.29 -1.64 5.86
CA PRO A 78 5.26 -0.68 5.49
C PRO A 78 4.41 -0.25 6.69
N ASP A 79 3.96 1.01 6.67
CA ASP A 79 2.94 1.51 7.59
C ASP A 79 1.52 1.14 7.11
N LEU A 80 1.34 0.92 5.79
CA LEU A 80 0.09 0.53 5.14
C LEU A 80 0.34 -0.49 4.02
N VAL A 81 -0.55 -1.49 3.92
CA VAL A 81 -0.61 -2.43 2.81
C VAL A 81 -2.02 -2.40 2.20
N VAL A 82 -2.11 -2.08 0.92
CA VAL A 82 -3.36 -2.05 0.15
C VAL A 82 -3.28 -3.15 -0.92
N SER A 83 -4.21 -4.09 -0.93
CA SER A 83 -4.32 -5.10 -1.99
C SER A 83 -5.63 -4.89 -2.74
N ARG A 84 -5.58 -4.80 -4.07
CA ARG A 84 -6.75 -4.60 -4.93
C ARG A 84 -6.66 -5.43 -6.18
N GLU A 85 -7.80 -5.93 -6.62
CA GLU A 85 -7.94 -6.65 -7.88
C GLU A 85 -8.41 -5.69 -8.97
N PHE A 86 -7.59 -5.51 -10.01
CA PHE A 86 -7.90 -4.65 -11.15
C PHE A 86 -8.14 -5.47 -12.41
N PRO A 87 -9.12 -5.10 -13.25
CA PRO A 87 -9.19 -5.65 -14.60
C PRO A 87 -8.00 -5.10 -15.41
N VAL A 88 -7.21 -5.98 -16.03
CA VAL A 88 -6.05 -5.57 -16.86
C VAL A 88 -6.41 -5.50 -18.35
N THR A 89 -7.48 -6.19 -18.73
CA THR A 89 -8.09 -6.11 -20.07
C THR A 89 -9.62 -6.11 -19.93
N ASP A 90 -10.31 -5.54 -20.92
CA ASP A 90 -11.77 -5.54 -20.98
C ASP A 90 -12.33 -6.97 -20.97
N GLY A 91 -13.01 -7.33 -19.88
CA GLY A 91 -13.58 -8.67 -19.68
C GLY A 91 -12.54 -9.78 -19.39
N GLY A 92 -11.29 -9.40 -19.09
CA GLY A 92 -10.22 -10.33 -18.72
C GLY A 92 -10.23 -10.75 -17.25
N GLU A 93 -9.25 -11.58 -16.89
CA GLU A 93 -9.01 -11.95 -15.50
C GLU A 93 -8.59 -10.73 -14.67
N LEU A 94 -9.00 -10.72 -13.40
CA LEU A 94 -8.59 -9.69 -12.46
C LEU A 94 -7.15 -9.96 -12.02
N THR A 95 -6.31 -8.94 -12.05
CA THR A 95 -4.97 -8.98 -11.47
C THR A 95 -4.99 -8.37 -10.08
N ASN A 96 -4.48 -9.11 -9.10
CA ASN A 96 -4.24 -8.54 -7.79
C ASN A 96 -2.96 -7.68 -7.81
N CYS A 97 -3.08 -6.45 -7.35
CA CYS A 97 -1.99 -5.53 -7.11
C CYS A 97 -1.90 -5.22 -5.62
N VAL A 98 -0.70 -5.30 -5.07
CA VAL A 98 -0.37 -4.93 -3.71
C VAL A 98 0.48 -3.67 -3.74
N VAL A 99 -0.04 -2.61 -3.13
CA VAL A 99 0.67 -1.35 -2.88
C VAL A 99 1.02 -1.29 -1.40
N ILE A 100 2.27 -0.96 -1.13
CA ILE A 100 2.77 -0.70 0.22
C ILE A 100 3.20 0.75 0.33
N VAL A 101 2.96 1.33 1.51
CA VAL A 101 3.30 2.74 1.77
C VAL A 101 3.95 2.84 3.14
N ARG A 102 5.01 3.65 3.22
CA ARG A 102 5.60 4.09 4.49
C ARG A 102 5.74 5.60 4.56
N VAL A 103 5.62 6.12 5.76
CA VAL A 103 5.87 7.50 6.11
C VAL A 103 7.22 7.59 6.82
N GLY A 104 8.10 8.41 6.28
CA GLY A 104 9.40 8.68 6.85
C GLY A 104 9.59 10.14 7.20
N GLN A 105 10.61 10.41 8.00
CA GLN A 105 11.03 11.76 8.36
C GLN A 105 12.19 12.18 7.47
N ASP A 106 12.16 13.41 6.99
CA ASP A 106 13.31 14.06 6.40
C ASP A 106 14.21 14.63 7.51
N GLU A 107 15.36 13.99 7.70
CA GLU A 107 16.34 14.40 8.72
C GLU A 107 16.97 15.78 8.45
N HIS A 108 16.88 16.29 7.22
CA HIS A 108 17.48 17.56 6.81
C HIS A 108 16.48 18.72 6.80
N ALA A 109 15.18 18.43 6.69
CA ALA A 109 14.11 19.43 6.69
C ALA A 109 13.36 19.52 8.04
N GLY A 110 13.67 18.64 8.99
CA GLY A 110 12.96 18.56 10.27
C GLY A 110 13.32 19.67 11.28
N GLY A 111 12.35 20.51 11.63
CA GLY A 111 12.43 21.37 12.82
C GLY A 111 12.16 20.61 14.12
N ALA A 112 12.10 21.31 15.26
CA ALA A 112 11.82 20.71 16.57
C ALA A 112 10.50 19.90 16.65
N ASP A 113 9.57 20.17 15.73
CA ASP A 113 8.25 19.52 15.64
C ASP A 113 8.20 18.33 14.66
N ALA A 114 9.31 17.96 14.01
CA ALA A 114 9.32 16.95 12.96
C ALA A 114 8.78 15.58 13.42
N GLY A 115 9.10 15.16 14.66
CA GLY A 115 8.57 13.93 15.23
C GLY A 115 7.05 13.96 15.42
N ARG A 116 6.47 15.11 15.77
CA ARG A 116 5.02 15.26 15.88
C ARG A 116 4.35 15.13 14.52
N HIS A 117 4.89 15.79 13.50
CA HIS A 117 4.32 15.71 12.15
C HIS A 117 4.44 14.31 11.55
N LEU A 118 5.52 13.59 11.84
CA LEU A 118 5.65 12.18 11.47
C LEU A 118 4.54 11.32 12.10
N ASP A 119 4.30 11.48 13.41
CA ASP A 119 3.26 10.72 14.11
C ASP A 119 1.84 11.07 13.61
N GLU A 120 1.59 12.34 13.29
CA GLU A 120 0.32 12.78 12.70
C GLU A 120 0.12 12.21 11.29
N ALA A 121 1.16 12.23 10.46
CA ALA A 121 1.15 11.67 9.11
C ALA A 121 0.95 10.15 9.13
N ARG A 122 1.57 9.42 10.06
CA ARG A 122 1.32 7.99 10.25
C ARG A 122 -0.12 7.70 10.68
N ARG A 123 -0.66 8.47 11.62
CA ARG A 123 -2.08 8.32 12.02
C ARG A 123 -3.00 8.61 10.84
N PHE A 124 -2.72 9.63 10.05
CA PHE A 124 -3.48 9.91 8.83
C PHE A 124 -3.46 8.72 7.87
N LEU A 125 -2.28 8.09 7.67
CA LEU A 125 -2.18 6.86 6.87
C LEU A 125 -2.98 5.69 7.45
N GLN A 126 -3.01 5.53 8.78
CA GLN A 126 -3.63 4.38 9.43
C GLN A 126 -5.15 4.53 9.59
N ASP A 127 -5.62 5.75 9.81
CA ASP A 127 -7.04 6.07 10.03
C ASP A 127 -7.79 6.36 8.72
N GLY A 128 -7.07 6.56 7.61
CA GLY A 128 -7.64 6.82 6.29
C GLY A 128 -8.37 5.61 5.71
N ASP A 129 -9.52 5.86 5.08
CA ASP A 129 -10.24 4.83 4.31
C ASP A 129 -9.70 4.76 2.88
N TRP A 130 -8.68 3.94 2.68
CA TRP A 130 -8.05 3.72 1.37
C TRP A 130 -8.81 2.73 0.49
N SER A 131 -9.95 2.20 0.98
CA SER A 131 -10.79 1.31 0.19
C SER A 131 -11.54 2.07 -0.91
N ASP A 132 -11.61 3.38 -0.86
CA ASP A 132 -12.28 4.20 -1.88
C ASP A 132 -11.36 4.59 -3.06
N ILE A 133 -10.08 4.19 -3.08
CA ILE A 133 -9.16 4.47 -4.21
C ILE A 133 -9.61 3.72 -5.48
N THR A 134 -10.42 4.36 -6.32
CA THR A 134 -10.86 3.79 -7.60
C THR A 134 -9.85 4.16 -8.69
N VAL A 135 -9.04 3.19 -9.10
CA VAL A 135 -8.19 3.29 -10.28
C VAL A 135 -8.62 2.20 -11.25
N ASP A 136 -8.79 2.53 -12.52
CA ASP A 136 -9.19 1.58 -13.56
C ASP A 136 -8.39 1.76 -14.87
N LEU A 137 -8.77 1.01 -15.91
CA LEU A 137 -8.11 1.09 -17.22
C LEU A 137 -8.36 2.43 -17.92
N ASP A 138 -9.48 3.11 -17.67
CA ASP A 138 -9.73 4.44 -18.24
C ASP A 138 -8.72 5.44 -17.66
N ASP A 139 -8.37 5.31 -16.38
CA ASP A 139 -7.36 6.15 -15.75
C ASP A 139 -5.95 5.88 -16.32
N VAL A 140 -5.65 4.62 -16.65
CA VAL A 140 -4.41 4.26 -17.37
C VAL A 140 -4.40 4.89 -18.75
N GLU A 141 -5.48 4.77 -19.52
CA GLU A 141 -5.58 5.37 -20.86
C GLU A 141 -5.43 6.90 -20.80
N ALA A 142 -6.13 7.56 -19.87
CA ALA A 142 -6.02 9.00 -19.67
C ALA A 142 -4.60 9.42 -19.29
N TYR A 143 -3.92 8.65 -18.43
CA TYR A 143 -2.52 8.89 -18.09
C TYR A 143 -1.59 8.76 -19.31
N LEU A 144 -1.83 7.76 -20.15
CA LEU A 144 -1.05 7.53 -21.37
C LEU A 144 -1.29 8.59 -22.45
N ASP A 145 -2.51 9.06 -22.60
CA ASP A 145 -2.87 10.13 -23.52
C ASP A 145 -2.21 11.45 -23.13
N ALA A 146 -2.07 11.70 -21.83
CA ALA A 146 -1.36 12.86 -21.29
C ALA A 146 0.17 12.79 -21.47
N MET A 147 0.74 11.61 -21.76
CA MET A 147 2.19 11.47 -21.96
C MET A 147 2.66 12.13 -23.26
N THR A 148 3.79 12.84 -23.14
CA THR A 148 4.57 13.31 -24.30
C THR A 148 5.15 12.13 -25.10
N PRO A 149 5.45 12.29 -26.40
CA PRO A 149 6.06 11.24 -27.20
C PRO A 149 7.36 10.68 -26.60
N GLN A 150 8.16 11.54 -25.95
CA GLN A 150 9.40 11.13 -25.28
C GLN A 150 9.14 10.23 -24.07
N GLN A 151 8.10 10.55 -23.26
CA GLN A 151 7.72 9.73 -22.11
C GLN A 151 7.18 8.36 -22.55
N ARG A 152 6.42 8.31 -23.64
CA ARG A 152 5.95 7.02 -24.20
C ARG A 152 7.10 6.15 -24.67
N ALA A 153 8.07 6.73 -25.39
CA ALA A 153 9.25 5.99 -25.85
C ALA A 153 10.07 5.43 -24.66
N LEU A 154 10.27 6.23 -23.61
CA LEU A 154 10.95 5.77 -22.39
C LEU A 154 10.17 4.66 -21.67
N ARG A 155 8.84 4.76 -21.63
CA ARG A 155 7.98 3.72 -21.05
C ARG A 155 8.11 2.41 -21.82
N GLU A 156 8.03 2.46 -23.14
CA GLU A 156 8.16 1.30 -24.03
C GLU A 156 9.54 0.65 -23.88
N GLU A 157 10.61 1.45 -23.83
CA GLU A 157 11.98 0.97 -23.60
C GLU A 157 12.15 0.34 -22.20
N ALA A 158 11.51 0.92 -21.18
CA ALA A 158 11.52 0.40 -19.82
C ALA A 158 10.61 -0.81 -19.60
N GLY A 159 9.78 -1.18 -20.58
CA GLY A 159 8.86 -2.33 -20.48
C GLY A 159 7.77 -2.16 -19.41
N ILE A 160 7.34 -0.93 -19.12
CA ILE A 160 6.36 -0.67 -18.06
C ILE A 160 4.95 -1.13 -18.49
N SER A 161 4.45 -2.19 -17.85
CA SER A 161 3.15 -2.81 -18.12
C SER A 161 1.96 -2.03 -17.55
N ASN A 162 0.74 -2.31 -18.02
CA ASN A 162 -0.49 -1.68 -17.48
C ASN A 162 -0.74 -2.01 -16.00
N PRO A 163 -0.56 -3.25 -15.51
CA PRO A 163 -0.63 -3.53 -14.06
C PRO A 163 0.32 -2.65 -13.24
N HIS A 164 1.55 -2.45 -13.72
CA HIS A 164 2.48 -1.56 -13.04
C HIS A 164 1.94 -0.13 -12.95
N LEU A 165 1.36 0.39 -14.04
CA LEU A 165 0.73 1.71 -14.05
C LEU A 165 -0.46 1.80 -13.09
N LEU A 166 -1.30 0.77 -13.00
CA LEU A 166 -2.41 0.71 -12.04
C LEU A 166 -1.90 0.84 -10.59
N SER A 167 -0.86 0.09 -10.22
CA SER A 167 -0.25 0.17 -8.89
C SER A 167 0.36 1.56 -8.60
N MET A 168 0.97 2.17 -9.61
CA MET A 168 1.54 3.52 -9.52
C MET A 168 0.44 4.58 -9.36
N LEU A 169 -0.64 4.51 -10.15
CA LEU A 169 -1.77 5.43 -10.04
C LEU A 169 -2.46 5.32 -8.68
N ALA A 170 -2.63 4.10 -8.15
CA ALA A 170 -3.16 3.91 -6.79
C ALA A 170 -2.24 4.53 -5.73
N SER A 171 -0.92 4.42 -5.90
CA SER A 171 0.06 5.07 -5.02
C SER A 171 0.02 6.60 -5.13
N ASN A 172 -0.22 7.13 -6.34
CA ASN A 172 -0.35 8.57 -6.57
C ASN A 172 -1.58 9.15 -5.87
N GLU A 173 -2.70 8.41 -5.81
CA GLU A 173 -3.90 8.87 -5.08
C GLU A 173 -3.61 9.07 -3.59
N ILE A 174 -2.94 8.10 -2.95
CA ILE A 174 -2.50 8.21 -1.54
C ILE A 174 -1.57 9.43 -1.37
N THR A 175 -0.64 9.62 -2.30
CA THR A 175 0.28 10.76 -2.28
C THR A 175 -0.47 12.09 -2.40
N SER A 176 -1.47 12.17 -3.29
CA SER A 176 -2.31 13.36 -3.47
C SER A 176 -3.06 13.72 -2.19
N GLU A 177 -3.67 12.75 -1.52
CA GLU A 177 -4.34 12.95 -0.22
C GLU A 177 -3.36 13.48 0.84
N PHE A 178 -2.12 12.99 0.87
CA PHE A 178 -1.06 13.49 1.76
C PHE A 178 -0.62 14.94 1.44
N GLU A 179 -0.54 15.29 0.15
CA GLU A 179 -0.22 16.64 -0.30
C GLU A 179 -1.33 17.64 0.04
N GLU A 180 -2.58 17.26 -0.19
CA GLU A 180 -3.78 18.05 0.12
C GLU A 180 -3.92 18.30 1.61
N ALA A 181 -3.69 17.26 2.44
CA ALA A 181 -3.66 17.38 3.89
C ALA A 181 -2.43 18.16 4.41
N GLY A 182 -1.42 18.39 3.55
CA GLY A 182 -0.26 19.22 3.85
C GLY A 182 0.87 18.51 4.59
N TYR A 183 0.81 17.19 4.77
CA TYR A 183 1.81 16.44 5.53
C TYR A 183 3.20 16.46 4.87
N LEU A 184 3.28 16.50 3.53
CA LEU A 184 4.56 16.49 2.81
C LEU A 184 5.35 17.80 2.88
N LYS A 185 4.82 18.85 3.53
CA LYS A 185 5.48 20.17 3.64
C LYS A 185 6.32 20.33 4.90
N HIS A 186 6.30 19.35 5.80
CA HIS A 186 6.75 19.51 7.19
C HIS A 186 7.90 18.59 7.61
N GLY A 187 8.80 18.27 6.67
CA GLY A 187 9.92 17.35 6.91
C GLY A 187 9.47 15.90 7.04
N VAL A 188 8.37 15.56 6.36
CA VAL A 188 7.84 14.21 6.22
C VAL A 188 7.87 13.86 4.75
N TRP A 189 8.25 12.64 4.43
CA TRP A 189 8.17 12.09 3.08
C TRP A 189 7.33 10.83 3.08
N LEU A 190 6.79 10.53 1.90
CA LEU A 190 6.03 9.32 1.63
C LEU A 190 6.81 8.49 0.63
N GLU A 191 6.92 7.19 0.88
CA GLU A 191 7.44 6.23 -0.10
C GLU A 191 6.43 5.13 -0.31
N SER A 192 6.18 4.85 -1.57
CA SER A 192 5.24 3.83 -2.02
C SER A 192 5.92 2.88 -2.98
N MET A 193 5.61 1.59 -2.88
CA MET A 193 5.96 0.61 -3.89
C MET A 193 4.75 -0.24 -4.21
N GLY A 194 4.64 -0.69 -5.45
CA GLY A 194 3.55 -1.53 -5.92
C GLY A 194 4.08 -2.73 -6.69
N THR A 195 3.43 -3.87 -6.50
CA THR A 195 3.58 -5.04 -7.38
C THR A 195 2.20 -5.53 -7.78
N CYS A 196 2.12 -6.14 -8.95
CA CYS A 196 0.91 -6.82 -9.40
C CYS A 196 1.27 -8.23 -9.82
N ASP A 197 0.33 -9.16 -9.64
CA ASP A 197 0.45 -10.49 -10.21
C ASP A 197 0.56 -10.36 -11.74
N GLU A 198 1.56 -11.00 -12.33
CA GLU A 198 1.63 -11.10 -13.78
C GLU A 198 0.45 -11.94 -14.25
N VAL A 199 -0.38 -11.41 -15.16
CA VAL A 199 -1.42 -12.20 -15.83
C VAL A 199 -0.67 -13.28 -16.61
N GLY A 200 -0.84 -14.54 -16.22
CA GLY A 200 -0.30 -15.65 -17.00
C GLY A 200 -0.93 -15.62 -18.39
N GLU A 201 -0.10 -15.54 -19.44
CA GLU A 201 -0.52 -15.65 -20.84
C GLU A 201 -1.16 -17.01 -21.17
#